data_AF-A0A5S4FUY9-F1
#
_entry.id   AF-A0A5S4FUY9-F1
#
_cell.length_a   1.000
_cell.length_b   1.000
_cell.length_c   1.000
_cell.angle_alpha   90.00
_cell.angle_beta   90.00
_cell.angle_gamma   90.00
#
_symmetry.space_group_name_H-M   'P 1'
#
loop_
_entity.id
_entity.type
_entity.pdbx_description
1 polymer ?
#
loop_
_entity_poly.entity_id
_entity_poly.type
_entity_poly.pdbx_seq_one_letter_code
_entity_poly.pdbx_strand_id
1 'polypeptide(L)'
;MTDALPQDWWHVYDAVDRAEDEVDAKTGTDDLFQALATTDRLVGALPGSAEAHYLRGYVLHLCHVKGQALSGEALSEMRQALRLDPGHQWARFHEIVLCYDAGHYGAVLDAFARLDRAYFDDAGKGWRYVKAIEYRLCCLFRLGLVGEFSAGLPLLVDEYVRTEDDPDLGPERPDVLLALYQEVLAQGETPLRDLLRQELSRLVPGHWVSMEELQ
;
A
#
# COMPACT_ATOMS: atom_id res chain seq x y z
N MET A 1 -0.77 30.30 -14.03
CA MET A 1 -2.06 30.78 -13.51
C MET A 1 -2.45 29.82 -12.41
N THR A 2 -2.25 30.25 -11.17
CA THR A 2 -2.66 29.53 -9.97
C THR A 2 -4.17 29.67 -9.87
N ASP A 3 -4.90 28.63 -10.28
CA ASP A 3 -6.33 28.55 -10.01
C ASP A 3 -6.51 28.46 -8.50
N ALA A 4 -7.01 29.56 -7.92
CA ALA A 4 -7.32 29.64 -6.52
C ALA A 4 -8.42 28.62 -6.22
N LEU A 5 -8.10 27.63 -5.39
CA LEU A 5 -9.05 26.64 -4.92
C LEU A 5 -10.22 27.35 -4.20
N PRO A 6 -11.49 27.03 -4.50
CA PRO A 6 -12.65 27.58 -3.81
C PRO A 6 -12.53 27.58 -2.27
N GLN A 7 -13.16 28.55 -1.60
CA GLN A 7 -13.01 28.83 -0.16
C GLN A 7 -13.39 27.69 0.81
N ASP A 8 -13.99 26.60 0.32
CA ASP A 8 -14.46 25.47 1.13
C ASP A 8 -13.59 24.20 1.02
N TRP A 9 -12.44 24.27 0.34
CA TRP A 9 -11.56 23.11 0.09
C TRP A 9 -10.82 22.57 1.31
N TRP A 10 -10.69 23.38 2.36
CA TRP A 10 -10.16 22.90 3.63
C TRP A 10 -11.06 21.77 4.18
N HIS A 11 -12.39 21.85 4.02
CA HIS A 11 -13.31 20.78 4.43
C HIS A 11 -13.15 19.48 3.63
N VAL A 12 -12.49 19.51 2.46
CA VAL A 12 -12.21 18.32 1.64
C VAL A 12 -11.00 17.60 2.18
N TYR A 13 -9.88 18.29 2.40
CA TYR A 13 -8.70 17.70 3.07
C TYR A 13 -9.03 17.24 4.47
N ASP A 14 -9.87 17.98 5.18
CA ASP A 14 -10.32 17.70 6.52
C ASP A 14 -11.40 16.59 6.55
N ALA A 15 -12.11 16.34 5.44
CA ALA A 15 -12.97 15.17 5.26
C ALA A 15 -12.18 13.93 4.81
N VAL A 16 -11.05 14.13 4.13
CA VAL A 16 -10.09 13.10 3.74
C VAL A 16 -9.27 12.65 4.93
N ASP A 17 -8.72 13.58 5.70
CA ASP A 17 -7.99 13.34 6.94
C ASP A 17 -8.93 12.71 7.97
N ARG A 18 -10.18 13.19 8.11
CA ARG A 18 -11.21 12.49 8.91
C ARG A 18 -11.53 11.11 8.36
N ALA A 19 -11.67 10.94 7.04
CA ALA A 19 -11.93 9.62 6.48
C ALA A 19 -10.75 8.67 6.72
N GLU A 20 -9.50 9.13 6.59
CA GLU A 20 -8.29 8.38 6.92
C GLU A 20 -8.25 7.99 8.41
N ASP A 21 -8.50 8.94 9.31
CA ASP A 21 -8.54 8.71 10.76
C ASP A 21 -9.74 7.83 11.20
N GLU A 22 -10.90 7.94 10.54
CA GLU A 22 -12.11 7.14 10.80
C GLU A 22 -12.03 5.74 10.17
N VAL A 23 -11.26 5.57 9.10
CA VAL A 23 -10.96 4.28 8.45
C VAL A 23 -10.05 3.42 9.31
N ASP A 24 -9.10 4.04 10.00
CA ASP A 24 -8.25 3.39 11.01
C ASP A 24 -9.05 3.05 12.30
N ALA A 25 -10.20 3.67 12.52
CA ALA A 25 -11.07 3.46 13.67
C ALA A 25 -12.46 2.90 13.34
N LYS A 26 -12.56 1.60 12.97
CA LYS A 26 -13.85 0.86 12.93
C LYS A 26 -15.03 1.59 12.24
N THR A 27 -14.82 2.19 11.08
CA THR A 27 -15.94 2.76 10.31
C THR A 27 -16.88 1.68 9.78
N GLY A 28 -18.18 1.98 9.82
CA GLY A 28 -19.21 1.16 9.20
C GLY A 28 -19.20 1.35 7.69
N THR A 29 -19.76 0.40 6.95
CA THR A 29 -19.91 0.49 5.49
C THR A 29 -20.66 1.76 5.05
N ASP A 30 -21.55 2.27 5.91
CA ASP A 30 -22.35 3.46 5.65
C ASP A 30 -21.50 4.74 5.52
N ASP A 31 -20.43 4.86 6.31
CA ASP A 31 -19.53 6.02 6.30
C ASP A 31 -18.71 6.06 4.99
N LEU A 32 -18.28 4.88 4.53
CA LEU A 32 -17.57 4.74 3.25
C LEU A 32 -18.44 5.13 2.06
N PHE A 33 -19.74 4.82 2.08
CA PHE A 33 -20.65 5.25 1.02
C PHE A 33 -20.88 6.76 1.02
N GLN A 34 -20.88 7.41 2.18
CA GLN A 34 -20.95 8.88 2.27
C GLN A 34 -19.67 9.55 1.75
N ALA A 35 -18.50 8.99 2.09
CA ALA A 35 -17.22 9.42 1.56
C ALA A 35 -17.17 9.26 0.02
N LEU A 36 -17.71 8.17 -0.51
CA LEU A 36 -17.79 7.93 -1.95
C LEU A 36 -18.67 8.97 -2.65
N ALA A 37 -19.86 9.25 -2.11
CA ALA A 37 -20.74 10.29 -2.67
C ALA A 37 -20.12 11.70 -2.61
N THR A 38 -19.25 11.96 -1.63
CA THR A 38 -18.52 13.23 -1.52
C THR A 38 -17.40 13.32 -2.54
N THR A 39 -16.61 12.26 -2.71
CA THR A 39 -15.53 12.21 -3.71
C THR A 39 -16.07 12.17 -5.14
N ASP A 40 -17.24 11.58 -5.39
CA ASP A 40 -17.94 11.67 -6.69
C ASP A 40 -18.29 13.12 -7.06
N ARG A 41 -18.81 13.90 -6.10
CA ARG A 41 -19.09 15.33 -6.30
C ARG A 41 -17.80 16.13 -6.54
N LEU A 42 -16.72 15.78 -5.84
CA LEU A 42 -15.42 16.40 -5.99
C LEU A 42 -14.86 16.22 -7.40
N VAL A 43 -14.84 14.98 -7.91
CA VAL A 43 -14.41 14.66 -9.28
C VAL A 43 -15.32 15.36 -10.31
N GLY A 44 -16.63 15.42 -10.07
CA GLY A 44 -17.56 16.14 -10.94
C GLY A 44 -17.29 17.65 -11.02
N ALA A 45 -16.92 18.28 -9.90
CA ALA A 45 -16.56 19.69 -9.85
C ALA A 45 -15.16 19.96 -10.44
N LEU A 46 -14.24 19.00 -10.33
CA LEU A 46 -12.81 19.17 -10.61
C LEU A 46 -12.23 18.00 -11.41
N PRO A 47 -12.70 17.76 -12.63
CA PRO A 47 -12.31 16.59 -13.42
C PRO A 47 -10.83 16.60 -13.86
N GLY A 48 -10.14 17.74 -13.72
CA GLY A 48 -8.70 17.87 -14.00
C GLY A 48 -7.80 17.76 -12.77
N SER A 49 -8.35 17.53 -11.57
CA SER A 49 -7.58 17.46 -10.33
C SER A 49 -7.08 16.04 -10.09
N ALA A 50 -5.76 15.83 -10.10
CA ALA A 50 -5.16 14.53 -9.77
C ALA A 50 -5.55 14.09 -8.34
N GLU A 51 -5.55 15.03 -7.40
CA GLU A 51 -5.95 14.80 -6.01
C GLU A 51 -7.39 14.31 -5.92
N ALA A 52 -8.34 14.94 -6.64
CA ALA A 52 -9.74 14.53 -6.60
C ALA A 52 -9.94 13.07 -7.04
N HIS A 53 -9.20 12.66 -8.08
CA HIS A 53 -9.19 11.28 -8.55
C HIS A 53 -8.50 10.34 -7.55
N TYR A 54 -7.37 10.73 -6.96
CA TYR A 54 -6.69 9.94 -5.92
C TYR A 54 -7.63 9.66 -4.75
N LEU A 55 -8.29 10.69 -4.20
CA LEU A 55 -9.18 10.56 -3.05
C LEU A 55 -10.37 9.65 -3.33
N ARG A 56 -10.97 9.78 -4.51
CA ARG A 56 -12.04 8.86 -4.95
C ARG A 56 -11.53 7.43 -5.03
N GLY A 57 -10.37 7.24 -5.66
CA GLY A 57 -9.72 5.93 -5.75
C GLY A 57 -9.42 5.33 -4.38
N TYR A 58 -8.99 6.14 -3.42
CA TYR A 58 -8.66 5.70 -2.08
C TYR A 58 -9.91 5.21 -1.34
N VAL A 59 -11.01 5.97 -1.39
CA VAL A 59 -12.29 5.52 -0.82
C VAL A 59 -12.79 4.22 -1.47
N LEU A 60 -12.65 4.08 -2.79
CA LEU A 60 -13.00 2.84 -3.49
C LEU A 60 -12.11 1.65 -3.05
N HIS A 61 -10.82 1.88 -2.85
CA HIS A 61 -9.90 0.88 -2.29
C HIS A 61 -10.32 0.45 -0.88
N LEU A 62 -10.72 1.39 -0.04
CA LEU A 62 -11.20 1.08 1.31
C LEU A 62 -12.50 0.28 1.30
N CYS A 63 -13.44 0.62 0.43
CA CYS A 63 -14.61 -0.22 0.17
C CYS A 63 -14.21 -1.63 -0.24
N HIS A 64 -13.18 -1.77 -1.09
CA HIS A 64 -12.66 -3.06 -1.51
C HIS A 64 -12.08 -3.88 -0.35
N VAL A 65 -11.28 -3.26 0.52
CA VAL A 65 -10.74 -3.90 1.73
C VAL A 65 -11.86 -4.37 2.68
N LYS A 66 -13.03 -3.70 2.67
CA LYS A 66 -14.25 -4.14 3.40
C LYS A 66 -15.09 -5.18 2.66
N GLY A 67 -14.58 -5.76 1.56
CA GLY A 67 -15.22 -6.84 0.82
C GLY A 67 -16.12 -6.41 -0.33
N GLN A 68 -16.12 -5.12 -0.73
CA GLN A 68 -16.82 -4.69 -1.93
C GLN A 68 -16.00 -5.01 -3.20
N ALA A 69 -16.68 -5.28 -4.31
CA ALA A 69 -16.04 -5.58 -5.59
C ALA A 69 -15.69 -4.31 -6.37
N LEU A 70 -14.87 -3.41 -5.79
CA LEU A 70 -14.56 -2.07 -6.32
C LEU A 70 -13.07 -1.84 -6.64
N SER A 71 -12.26 -2.91 -6.65
CA SER A 71 -10.81 -2.81 -6.90
C SER A 71 -10.48 -2.32 -8.32
N GLY A 72 -11.31 -2.66 -9.32
CA GLY A 72 -11.13 -2.20 -10.70
C GLY A 72 -11.35 -0.69 -10.84
N GLU A 73 -12.41 -0.17 -10.23
CA GLU A 73 -12.74 1.25 -10.18
C GLU A 73 -11.67 2.02 -9.40
N ALA A 74 -11.24 1.51 -8.25
CA ALA A 74 -10.14 2.10 -7.48
C ALA A 74 -8.88 2.25 -8.34
N LEU A 75 -8.47 1.19 -9.05
CA LEU A 75 -7.30 1.21 -9.91
C LEU A 75 -7.46 2.18 -11.09
N SER A 76 -8.67 2.30 -11.65
CA SER A 76 -8.96 3.26 -12.71
C SER A 76 -8.76 4.71 -12.24
N GLU A 77 -9.22 5.02 -11.03
CA GLU A 77 -9.04 6.34 -10.40
C GLU A 77 -7.58 6.64 -10.08
N MET A 78 -6.82 5.68 -9.52
CA MET A 78 -5.38 5.84 -9.30
C MET A 78 -4.64 6.16 -10.59
N ARG A 79 -4.98 5.45 -11.68
CA ARG A 79 -4.39 5.70 -12.99
C ARG A 79 -4.79 7.04 -13.59
N GLN A 80 -5.99 7.53 -13.30
CA GLN A 80 -6.41 8.87 -13.73
C GLN A 80 -5.65 9.94 -12.96
N ALA A 81 -5.47 9.78 -11.65
CA ALA A 81 -4.62 10.66 -10.84
C ALA A 81 -3.18 10.71 -11.40
N LEU A 82 -2.59 9.54 -11.70
CA LEU A 82 -1.24 9.44 -12.26
C LEU A 82 -1.11 9.95 -13.70
N ARG A 83 -2.19 9.96 -14.49
CA ARG A 83 -2.23 10.61 -15.82
C ARG A 83 -2.19 12.12 -15.70
N LEU A 84 -2.89 12.68 -14.71
CA LEU A 84 -2.97 14.11 -14.47
C LEU A 84 -1.71 14.64 -13.78
N ASP A 85 -1.19 13.88 -12.81
CA ASP A 85 0.07 14.14 -12.13
C ASP A 85 0.93 12.85 -12.04
N PRO A 86 1.88 12.67 -12.97
CA PRO A 86 2.83 11.58 -12.90
C PRO A 86 3.76 11.62 -11.68
N GLY A 87 3.78 12.70 -10.90
CA GLY A 87 4.54 12.82 -9.65
C GLY A 87 3.81 12.27 -8.42
N HIS A 88 2.51 11.95 -8.52
CA HIS A 88 1.66 11.65 -7.37
C HIS A 88 2.03 10.34 -6.65
N GLN A 89 2.80 10.43 -5.56
CA GLN A 89 3.38 9.28 -4.87
C GLN A 89 2.34 8.41 -4.15
N TRP A 90 1.32 9.01 -3.52
CA TRP A 90 0.24 8.24 -2.88
C TRP A 90 -0.62 7.42 -3.86
N ALA A 91 -0.99 8.01 -5.00
CA ALA A 91 -1.71 7.28 -6.05
C ALA A 91 -0.88 6.11 -6.60
N ARG A 92 0.45 6.30 -6.72
CA ARG A 92 1.38 5.24 -7.12
C ARG A 92 1.49 4.12 -6.09
N PHE A 93 1.60 4.46 -4.81
CA PHE A 93 1.60 3.46 -3.74
C PHE A 93 0.33 2.60 -3.79
N HIS A 94 -0.85 3.21 -3.93
CA HIS A 94 -2.09 2.45 -4.02
C HIS A 94 -2.24 1.69 -5.35
N GLU A 95 -1.69 2.18 -6.47
CA GLU A 95 -1.58 1.40 -7.71
C GLU A 95 -0.75 0.12 -7.48
N ILE A 96 0.34 0.17 -6.73
CA ILE A 96 1.15 -1.00 -6.37
C ILE A 96 0.30 -2.04 -5.63
N VAL A 97 -0.43 -1.61 -4.59
CA VAL A 97 -1.31 -2.50 -3.80
C VAL A 97 -2.37 -3.15 -4.70
N LEU A 98 -3.14 -2.34 -5.43
CA LEU A 98 -4.24 -2.81 -6.27
C LEU A 98 -3.75 -3.69 -7.44
N CYS A 99 -2.58 -3.41 -8.01
CA CYS A 99 -2.00 -4.25 -9.05
C CYS A 99 -1.49 -5.58 -8.49
N TYR A 100 -0.95 -5.60 -7.27
CA TYR A 100 -0.55 -6.84 -6.61
C TYR A 100 -1.76 -7.76 -6.39
N ASP A 101 -2.84 -7.21 -5.83
CA ASP A 101 -4.09 -7.94 -5.56
C ASP A 101 -4.71 -8.48 -6.86
N ALA A 102 -4.60 -7.72 -7.96
CA ALA A 102 -5.06 -8.14 -9.28
C ALA A 102 -4.10 -9.12 -10.00
N GLY A 103 -2.95 -9.46 -9.41
CA GLY A 103 -1.94 -10.34 -10.02
C GLY A 103 -1.13 -9.69 -11.16
N HIS A 104 -1.20 -8.37 -11.31
CA HIS A 104 -0.47 -7.60 -12.32
C HIS A 104 0.96 -7.28 -11.87
N TYR A 105 1.75 -8.32 -11.60
CA TYR A 105 3.08 -8.19 -10.96
C TYR A 105 4.08 -7.34 -11.76
N GLY A 106 4.04 -7.38 -13.10
CA GLY A 106 4.88 -6.51 -13.92
C GLY A 106 4.58 -5.02 -13.71
N ALA A 107 3.30 -4.67 -13.60
CA ALA A 107 2.88 -3.29 -13.34
C ALA A 107 3.31 -2.81 -11.94
N VAL A 108 3.35 -3.71 -10.95
CA VAL A 108 3.90 -3.41 -9.62
C VAL A 108 5.37 -3.02 -9.70
N LEU A 109 6.19 -3.77 -10.46
CA LEU A 109 7.60 -3.45 -10.62
C LEU A 109 7.80 -2.09 -11.31
N ASP A 110 7.02 -1.80 -12.35
CA ASP A 110 7.06 -0.52 -13.07
C ASP A 110 6.64 0.66 -12.20
N ALA A 111 5.59 0.48 -11.37
CA ALA A 111 5.13 1.49 -10.44
C ALA A 111 6.13 1.70 -9.31
N PHE A 112 6.66 0.63 -8.70
CA PHE A 112 7.67 0.72 -7.65
C PHE A 112 8.93 1.48 -8.11
N ALA A 113 9.38 1.26 -9.34
CA ALA A 113 10.56 1.94 -9.89
C ALA A 113 10.43 3.48 -9.96
N ARG A 114 9.22 4.01 -9.80
CA ARG A 114 8.88 5.44 -9.82
C ARG A 114 8.44 5.96 -8.45
N LEU A 115 8.49 5.12 -7.42
CA LEU A 115 8.15 5.46 -6.05
C LEU A 115 9.36 6.15 -5.41
N ASP A 116 9.14 7.28 -4.75
CA ASP A 116 10.21 8.05 -4.11
C ASP A 116 10.21 7.84 -2.60
N ARG A 117 11.29 7.25 -2.07
CA ARG A 117 11.46 7.05 -0.62
C ARG A 117 11.48 8.36 0.16
N ALA A 118 12.15 9.38 -0.37
CA ALA A 118 12.30 10.66 0.33
C ALA A 118 10.94 11.32 0.58
N TYR A 119 10.01 11.20 -0.38
CA TYR A 119 8.64 11.68 -0.22
C TYR A 119 7.94 11.09 1.01
N PHE A 120 8.05 9.77 1.22
CA PHE A 120 7.40 9.11 2.35
C PHE A 120 8.13 9.37 3.67
N ASP A 121 9.46 9.45 3.64
CA ASP A 121 10.25 9.81 4.82
C ASP A 121 9.93 11.23 5.29
N ASP A 122 9.88 12.20 4.36
CA ASP A 122 9.53 13.60 4.66
C ASP A 122 8.10 13.76 5.20
N ALA A 123 7.20 12.86 4.82
CA ALA A 123 5.83 12.80 5.34
C ALA A 123 5.70 12.07 6.70
N GLY A 124 6.80 11.54 7.26
CA GLY A 124 6.75 10.69 8.47
C GLY A 124 6.03 9.36 8.23
N LYS A 125 5.94 8.90 6.98
CA LYS A 125 5.27 7.68 6.54
C LYS A 125 6.22 6.74 5.80
N GLY A 126 7.52 6.76 6.12
CA GLY A 126 8.55 5.94 5.46
C GLY A 126 8.23 4.44 5.43
N TRP A 127 7.47 3.95 6.41
CA TRP A 127 6.95 2.58 6.47
C TRP A 127 6.09 2.19 5.24
N ARG A 128 5.43 3.15 4.56
CA ARG A 128 4.70 2.91 3.29
C ARG A 128 5.66 2.51 2.17
N TYR A 129 6.85 3.11 2.15
CA TYR A 129 7.89 2.70 1.20
C TYR A 129 8.40 1.29 1.51
N VAL A 130 8.59 0.94 2.79
CA VAL A 130 8.94 -0.43 3.22
C VAL A 130 7.87 -1.43 2.78
N LYS A 131 6.59 -1.09 2.96
CA LYS A 131 5.47 -1.89 2.47
C LYS A 131 5.49 -2.07 0.95
N ALA A 132 5.86 -1.04 0.19
CA ALA A 132 6.03 -1.16 -1.25
C ALA A 132 7.20 -2.08 -1.64
N ILE A 133 8.29 -2.12 -0.85
CA ILE A 133 9.40 -3.08 -1.05
C ILE A 133 8.89 -4.51 -0.87
N GLU A 134 8.03 -4.76 0.13
CA GLU A 134 7.38 -6.05 0.36
C GLU A 134 6.60 -6.53 -0.87
N TYR A 135 5.73 -5.68 -1.42
CA TYR A 135 4.99 -5.98 -2.65
C TYR A 135 5.93 -6.26 -3.83
N ARG A 136 6.99 -5.44 -4.01
CA ARG A 136 7.99 -5.65 -5.06
C ARG A 136 8.67 -7.01 -4.93
N LEU A 137 9.13 -7.38 -3.73
CA LEU A 137 9.82 -8.65 -3.53
C LEU A 137 8.87 -9.82 -3.81
N CYS A 138 7.65 -9.77 -3.30
CA CYS A 138 6.66 -10.81 -3.58
C CYS A 138 6.36 -10.92 -5.08
N CYS A 139 6.33 -9.81 -5.83
CA CYS A 139 6.24 -9.83 -7.29
C CYS A 139 7.43 -10.52 -7.95
N LEU A 140 8.66 -10.25 -7.51
CA LEU A 140 9.85 -10.93 -8.04
C LEU A 140 9.74 -12.44 -7.86
N PHE A 141 9.29 -12.90 -6.69
CA PHE A 141 9.01 -14.32 -6.47
C PHE A 141 7.93 -14.86 -7.42
N ARG A 142 6.79 -14.18 -7.54
CA ARG A 142 5.66 -14.59 -8.41
C ARG A 142 6.03 -14.66 -9.89
N LEU A 143 7.00 -13.85 -10.32
CA LEU A 143 7.55 -13.83 -11.67
C LEU A 143 8.68 -14.87 -11.89
N GLY A 144 9.01 -15.67 -10.88
CA GLY A 144 10.07 -16.68 -10.96
C GLY A 144 11.50 -16.12 -10.82
N LEU A 145 11.64 -14.85 -10.45
CA LEU A 145 12.93 -14.17 -10.23
C LEU A 145 13.43 -14.44 -8.81
N VAL A 146 13.54 -15.72 -8.44
CA VAL A 146 13.85 -16.16 -7.07
C VAL A 146 15.21 -15.65 -6.59
N GLY A 147 16.20 -15.53 -7.48
CA GLY A 147 17.52 -14.99 -7.11
C GLY A 147 17.45 -13.53 -6.65
N GLU A 148 16.68 -12.68 -7.33
CA GLU A 148 16.48 -11.28 -6.95
C GLU A 148 15.65 -11.16 -5.67
N PHE A 149 14.62 -12.01 -5.52
CA PHE A 149 13.85 -12.12 -4.29
C PHE A 149 14.75 -12.46 -3.10
N SER A 150 15.53 -13.55 -3.20
CA SER A 150 16.42 -13.99 -2.13
C SER A 150 17.49 -12.96 -1.78
N ALA A 151 18.01 -12.24 -2.76
CA ALA A 151 18.99 -11.17 -2.53
C ALA A 151 18.38 -9.94 -1.81
N GLY A 152 17.12 -9.61 -2.10
CA GLY A 152 16.45 -8.46 -1.51
C GLY A 152 15.78 -8.73 -0.16
N LEU A 153 15.46 -9.98 0.17
CA LEU A 153 14.76 -10.34 1.40
C LEU A 153 15.48 -9.88 2.69
N PRO A 154 16.80 -10.11 2.88
CA PRO A 154 17.48 -9.62 4.08
C PRO A 154 17.41 -8.10 4.22
N LEU A 155 17.47 -7.37 3.10
CA LEU A 155 17.37 -5.91 3.10
C LEU A 155 15.98 -5.43 3.53
N LEU A 156 14.91 -6.10 3.08
CA LEU A 156 13.56 -5.79 3.53
C LEU A 156 13.41 -6.05 5.04
N VAL A 157 13.92 -7.18 5.53
CA VAL A 157 13.85 -7.51 6.95
C VAL A 157 14.66 -6.51 7.78
N ASP A 158 15.82 -6.04 7.30
CA ASP A 158 16.57 -4.96 7.94
C ASP A 158 15.77 -3.65 8.01
N GLU A 159 14.96 -3.32 6.99
CA GLU A 159 14.07 -2.15 7.02
C GLU A 159 12.96 -2.31 8.07
N TYR A 160 12.34 -3.51 8.18
CA TYR A 160 11.32 -3.78 9.19
C TYR A 160 11.86 -3.68 10.61
N VAL A 161 13.03 -4.30 10.87
CA VAL A 161 13.70 -4.23 12.18
C VAL A 161 14.03 -2.77 12.53
N ARG A 162 14.47 -1.95 11.57
CA ARG A 162 14.73 -0.53 11.84
C ARG A 162 13.46 0.28 12.12
N THR A 163 12.37 -0.07 11.45
CA THR A 163 11.07 0.60 11.61
C THR A 163 10.44 0.25 12.96
N GLU A 164 10.68 -0.95 13.49
CA GLU A 164 10.27 -1.40 14.83
C GLU A 164 10.74 -0.47 15.95
N ASP A 165 11.95 0.05 15.83
CA ASP A 165 12.58 0.89 16.84
C ASP A 165 12.03 2.34 16.86
N ASP A 166 11.13 2.68 15.93
CA ASP A 166 10.52 4.01 15.82
C ASP A 166 9.05 3.99 16.31
N PRO A 167 8.77 4.54 17.51
CA PRO A 167 7.43 4.51 18.10
C PRO A 167 6.41 5.40 17.36
N ASP A 168 6.87 6.29 16.48
CA ASP A 168 6.01 7.21 15.71
C ASP A 168 5.63 6.63 14.34
N LEU A 169 6.34 5.62 13.85
CA LEU A 169 5.94 4.85 12.68
C LEU A 169 4.92 3.83 13.16
N GLY A 170 3.65 3.99 12.79
CA GLY A 170 2.60 2.97 13.00
C GLY A 170 2.65 1.92 11.88
N PRO A 171 3.39 0.81 12.03
CA PRO A 171 3.79 0.02 10.88
C PRO A 171 2.79 -1.11 10.66
N GLU A 172 2.43 -1.32 9.40
CA GLU A 172 1.67 -2.49 8.97
C GLU A 172 2.57 -3.73 9.04
N ARG A 173 1.99 -4.85 9.50
CA ARG A 173 2.68 -6.15 9.54
C ARG A 173 3.10 -6.59 8.12
N PRO A 174 4.16 -7.42 8.00
CA PRO A 174 4.59 -8.00 6.73
C PRO A 174 3.65 -9.13 6.26
N ASP A 175 2.35 -8.86 6.17
CA ASP A 175 1.31 -9.87 5.90
C ASP A 175 1.44 -10.51 4.51
N VAL A 176 1.97 -9.78 3.52
CA VAL A 176 2.13 -10.29 2.15
C VAL A 176 3.29 -11.29 2.10
N LEU A 177 4.38 -10.97 2.80
CA LEU A 177 5.54 -11.83 2.95
C LEU A 177 5.20 -13.05 3.83
N LEU A 178 4.39 -12.88 4.87
CA LEU A 178 3.89 -13.99 5.68
C LEU A 178 3.01 -14.93 4.87
N ALA A 179 2.07 -14.41 4.08
CA ALA A 179 1.25 -15.22 3.17
C ALA A 179 2.14 -16.01 2.18
N LEU A 180 3.15 -15.36 1.61
CA LEU A 180 4.12 -16.02 0.74
C LEU A 180 4.90 -17.13 1.47
N TYR A 181 5.31 -16.90 2.72
CA TYR A 181 5.97 -17.92 3.52
C TYR A 181 5.08 -19.15 3.75
N GLN A 182 3.79 -18.96 4.05
CA GLN A 182 2.84 -20.07 4.22
C GLN A 182 2.68 -20.88 2.93
N GLU A 183 2.68 -20.23 1.77
CA GLU A 183 2.63 -20.92 0.49
C GLU A 183 3.90 -21.73 0.20
N VAL A 184 5.08 -21.18 0.52
CA VAL A 184 6.35 -21.88 0.37
C VAL A 184 6.43 -23.06 1.35
N LEU A 185 5.92 -22.89 2.58
CA LEU A 185 5.84 -23.95 3.59
C LEU A 185 5.01 -25.14 3.09
N ALA A 186 3.87 -24.87 2.44
CA ALA A 186 3.00 -25.90 1.86
C ALA A 186 3.65 -26.71 0.71
N GLN A 187 4.71 -26.18 0.09
CA GLN A 187 5.45 -26.86 -0.98
C GLN A 187 6.51 -27.84 -0.48
N GLY A 188 6.75 -27.89 0.84
CA GLY A 188 7.74 -28.77 1.48
C GLY A 188 9.10 -28.11 1.71
N GLU A 189 10.12 -28.94 1.95
CA GLU A 189 11.47 -28.46 2.27
C GLU A 189 12.17 -27.89 1.04
N THR A 190 12.49 -26.60 1.09
CA THR A 190 13.25 -25.90 0.04
C THR A 190 14.28 -24.97 0.71
N PRO A 191 15.42 -24.68 0.05
CA PRO A 191 16.36 -23.67 0.54
C PRO A 191 15.70 -22.30 0.76
N LEU A 192 14.67 -21.99 -0.03
CA LEU A 192 13.90 -20.76 0.10
C LEU A 192 13.07 -20.72 1.39
N ARG A 193 12.47 -21.86 1.78
CA ARG A 193 11.74 -21.99 3.05
C ARG A 193 12.64 -21.66 4.23
N ASP A 194 13.84 -22.23 4.23
CA ASP A 194 14.78 -22.05 5.34
C ASP A 194 15.29 -20.61 5.40
N LEU A 195 15.57 -19.99 4.24
CA LEU A 195 15.90 -18.56 4.15
C LEU A 195 14.75 -17.69 4.70
N LEU A 196 13.52 -17.91 4.24
CA LEU A 196 12.36 -17.14 4.70
C LEU A 196 12.14 -17.29 6.20
N ARG A 197 12.22 -18.51 6.73
CA ARG A 197 12.10 -18.78 8.16
C ARG A 197 13.21 -18.07 8.94
N GLN A 198 14.45 -18.16 8.48
CA GLN A 198 15.58 -17.48 9.11
C GLN A 198 15.36 -15.97 9.15
N GLU A 199 15.01 -15.35 8.02
CA GLU A 199 14.81 -13.90 7.95
C GLU A 199 13.58 -13.44 8.75
N LEU A 200 12.43 -14.11 8.63
CA LEU A 200 11.22 -13.76 9.40
C LEU A 200 11.38 -13.97 10.91
N SER A 201 12.23 -14.91 11.35
CA SER A 201 12.51 -15.09 12.79
C SER A 201 13.14 -13.86 13.44
N ARG A 202 13.79 -13.00 12.64
CA ARG A 202 14.38 -11.74 13.11
C ARG A 202 13.33 -10.70 13.46
N LEU A 203 12.08 -10.88 13.00
CA LEU A 203 10.95 -10.00 13.28
C LEU A 203 10.13 -10.44 14.52
N VAL A 204 10.49 -11.57 15.13
CA VAL A 204 9.84 -12.09 16.34
C VAL A 204 10.05 -11.19 17.57
N PRO A 205 11.27 -10.67 17.85
CA PRO A 205 11.48 -9.75 18.97
C PRO A 205 10.57 -8.52 18.94
N GLY A 206 10.28 -8.01 17.74
CA GLY A 206 9.37 -6.88 17.51
C GLY A 206 7.90 -7.18 17.50
N HIS A 207 7.53 -8.43 17.76
CA HIS A 207 6.13 -8.87 17.74
C HIS A 207 5.43 -8.67 16.37
N TRP A 208 6.18 -8.44 15.30
CA TRP A 208 5.68 -8.42 13.91
C TRP A 208 5.16 -9.79 13.48
N VAL A 209 5.88 -10.82 13.92
CA VAL A 209 5.67 -12.23 13.59
C VAL A 209 5.75 -13.04 14.88
N SER A 210 4.85 -13.99 15.04
CA SER A 210 4.87 -14.94 16.16
C SER A 210 5.66 -16.20 15.81
N MET A 211 6.19 -16.87 16.84
CA MET A 211 6.82 -18.18 16.66
C MET A 211 5.83 -19.25 16.15
N GLU A 212 4.53 -19.09 16.40
CA GLU A 212 3.48 -19.98 15.90
C GLU A 212 3.32 -19.84 14.38
N GLU A 213 3.35 -18.61 13.86
CA GLU A 213 3.29 -18.34 12.42
C GLU A 213 4.50 -18.90 11.65
N LEU A 214 5.60 -19.24 12.32
CA LEU A 214 6.82 -19.77 11.71
C LEU A 214 6.93 -21.31 11.73
N GLN A 215 6.02 -22.01 12.39
CA GLN A 215 6.03 -23.48 12.52
C GLN A 215 5.37 -24.16 11.32
#